data_AF-A0A372LWH3-F1
#
_entry.id   AF-A0A372LWH3-F1
#
_cell.length_a   1.000
_cell.length_b   1.000
_cell.length_c   1.000
_cell.angle_alpha   90.00
_cell.angle_beta   90.00
_cell.angle_gamma   90.00
#
_symmetry.space_group_name_H-M   'P 1'
#
loop_
_entity.id
_entity.type
_entity.pdbx_description
1 polymer ?
#
loop_
_entity_poly.entity_id
_entity_poly.type
_entity_poly.pdbx_seq_one_letter_code
_entity_poly.pdbx_strand_id
1 'polypeptide(L)'
;MGFEVHCDVDSLDQARSGAIWGDIWVRISGYAFPESHWNDMAVALLVELLDAVDSLAQDAERRIRVRFFDGPFHIDLAGLGGGVLHASASIDGTERQGTVDLGELRQSLKRLGAELAATCVERGWGEEMDVRRLQAKS
;
A
#
# COMPACT_ATOMS: atom_id res chain seq x y z
N MET A 1 -1.82 -4.52 -17.62
CA MET A 1 -0.76 -3.52 -17.32
C MET A 1 -0.76 -3.38 -15.82
N GLY A 2 0.30 -3.81 -15.14
CA GLY A 2 0.27 -4.10 -13.70
C GLY A 2 0.33 -2.85 -12.82
N PHE A 3 -0.42 -2.91 -11.72
CA PHE A 3 -0.20 -2.12 -10.51
C PHE A 3 0.19 -3.12 -9.41
N GLU A 4 1.40 -2.97 -8.87
CA GLU A 4 1.95 -3.85 -7.84
C GLU A 4 2.47 -3.00 -6.68
N VAL A 5 2.32 -3.49 -5.46
CA VAL A 5 2.92 -2.86 -4.27
C VAL A 5 4.08 -3.73 -3.82
N HIS A 6 5.22 -3.09 -3.56
CA HIS A 6 6.44 -3.74 -3.10
C HIS A 6 6.84 -3.15 -1.76
N CYS A 7 7.35 -4.02 -0.89
CA CYS A 7 8.03 -3.59 0.32
C CYS A 7 9.23 -4.51 0.54
N ASP A 8 10.35 -3.93 0.96
CA ASP A 8 11.51 -4.69 1.43
C ASP A 8 11.38 -4.92 2.93
N VAL A 9 10.99 -6.14 3.32
CA VAL A 9 10.78 -6.50 4.73
C VAL A 9 12.07 -6.49 5.55
N ASP A 10 13.23 -6.63 4.91
CA ASP A 10 14.52 -6.59 5.60
C ASP A 10 14.88 -5.16 6.02
N SER A 11 14.46 -4.17 5.22
CA SER A 11 14.68 -2.73 5.47
C SER A 11 13.88 -2.15 6.64
N LEU A 12 12.95 -2.92 7.22
CA LEU A 12 12.05 -2.39 8.25
C LEU A 12 12.83 -1.92 9.49
N ASP A 13 12.46 -0.76 10.04
CA ASP A 13 12.98 -0.24 11.30
C ASP A 13 11.86 0.38 12.14
N GLN A 14 11.94 0.21 13.46
CA GLN A 14 10.95 0.76 14.38
C GLN A 14 11.47 2.04 15.02
N ALA A 15 10.80 3.15 14.73
CA ALA A 15 11.06 4.42 15.41
C ALA A 15 10.63 4.37 16.88
N ARG A 16 11.20 5.24 17.72
CA ARG A 16 10.83 5.34 19.15
C ARG A 16 9.34 5.65 19.39
N SER A 17 8.64 6.17 18.39
CA SER A 17 7.20 6.42 18.42
C SER A 17 6.34 5.17 18.22
N GLY A 18 6.94 4.02 17.89
CA GLY A 18 6.25 2.80 17.48
C GLY A 18 5.98 2.73 15.97
N ALA A 19 6.18 3.83 15.23
CA ALA A 19 6.06 3.85 13.78
C ALA A 19 7.10 2.93 13.13
N ILE A 20 6.67 2.09 12.19
CA ILE A 20 7.54 1.15 11.48
C ILE A 20 7.79 1.72 10.08
N TRP A 21 9.04 2.09 9.85
CA TRP A 21 9.56 2.61 8.60
C TRP A 21 10.17 1.48 7.79
N GLY A 22 10.25 1.66 6.48
CA GLY A 22 10.91 0.73 5.57
C GLY A 22 10.66 1.09 4.12
N ASP A 23 11.37 0.42 3.24
CA ASP A 23 11.27 0.68 1.81
C ASP A 23 9.95 0.12 1.30
N ILE A 24 9.11 1.00 0.75
CA ILE A 24 7.80 0.68 0.18
C ILE A 24 7.55 1.55 -1.05
N TRP A 25 7.15 0.94 -2.16
CA TRP A 25 6.85 1.64 -3.39
C TRP A 25 5.81 0.88 -4.21
N VAL A 26 5.21 1.56 -5.19
CA VAL A 26 4.35 0.91 -6.17
C VAL A 26 5.02 0.83 -7.51
N ARG A 27 4.72 -0.22 -8.27
CA ARG A 27 5.11 -0.36 -9.66
C ARG A 27 3.87 -0.22 -10.53
N ILE A 28 3.85 0.80 -11.37
CA ILE A 28 2.75 1.07 -12.29
C ILE A 28 3.27 1.16 -13.72
N SER A 29 2.76 0.28 -14.59
CA SER A 29 3.20 0.19 -16.00
C SER A 29 4.73 0.06 -16.15
N GLY A 30 5.38 -0.66 -15.23
CA GLY A 30 6.82 -0.91 -15.21
C GLY A 30 7.67 0.16 -14.50
N TYR A 31 7.08 1.26 -14.04
CA TYR A 31 7.79 2.33 -13.34
C TYR A 31 7.59 2.21 -11.83
N ALA A 32 8.69 2.29 -11.08
CA ALA A 32 8.62 2.45 -9.63
C ALA A 32 8.19 3.87 -9.26
N PHE A 33 7.36 4.00 -8.25
CA PHE A 33 6.86 5.26 -7.73
C PHE A 33 6.71 5.19 -6.20
N PRO A 34 7.22 6.17 -5.42
CA PRO A 34 7.97 7.36 -5.84
C PRO A 34 9.26 7.06 -6.60
N GLU A 35 10.06 6.15 -6.05
CA GLU A 35 11.20 5.49 -6.66
C GLU A 35 11.37 4.12 -5.98
N SER A 36 12.16 3.22 -6.56
CA SER A 36 12.48 1.96 -5.88
C SER A 36 13.26 2.26 -4.60
N HIS A 37 13.05 1.48 -3.55
CA HIS A 37 13.69 1.69 -2.23
C HIS A 37 13.29 3.01 -1.54
N TRP A 38 12.10 3.55 -1.85
CA TRP A 38 11.57 4.72 -1.15
C TRP A 38 11.22 4.37 0.30
N ASN A 39 11.85 5.04 1.26
CA ASN A 39 11.63 4.79 2.69
C ASN A 39 10.40 5.57 3.20
N ASP A 40 9.44 4.87 3.78
CA ASP A 40 8.21 5.46 4.32
C ASP A 40 7.67 4.63 5.49
N MET A 41 6.55 5.03 6.10
CA MET A 41 5.82 4.26 7.11
C MET A 41 5.13 3.03 6.49
N ALA A 42 5.91 2.02 6.11
CA ALA A 42 5.49 0.89 5.29
C ALA A 42 4.24 0.15 5.80
N VAL A 43 4.18 -0.11 7.12
CA VAL A 43 3.03 -0.80 7.73
C VAL A 43 1.79 0.07 7.66
N ALA A 44 1.89 1.36 8.00
CA ALA A 44 0.77 2.28 7.97
C ALA A 44 0.24 2.50 6.55
N LEU A 45 1.13 2.72 5.57
CA LEU A 45 0.76 2.88 4.16
C LEU A 45 0.05 1.65 3.61
N LEU A 46 0.54 0.44 3.94
CA LEU A 46 -0.10 -0.79 3.48
C LEU A 46 -1.49 -0.99 4.10
N VAL A 47 -1.68 -0.60 5.36
CA VAL A 47 -3.00 -0.60 6.01
C VAL A 47 -3.95 0.37 5.30
N GLU A 48 -3.51 1.59 4.98
CA GLU A 48 -4.35 2.55 4.24
C GLU A 48 -4.73 2.06 2.83
N LEU A 49 -3.81 1.38 2.14
CA LEU A 49 -4.09 0.76 0.83
C LEU A 49 -5.13 -0.37 0.95
N LEU A 50 -5.01 -1.24 1.96
CA LEU A 50 -6.00 -2.29 2.22
C LEU A 50 -7.37 -1.69 2.55
N ASP A 51 -7.41 -0.64 3.38
CA ASP A 51 -8.66 0.08 3.72
C ASP A 51 -9.31 0.72 2.49
N ALA A 52 -8.51 1.30 1.59
CA ALA A 52 -9.00 1.87 0.34
C ALA A 52 -9.59 0.79 -0.58
N VAL A 53 -8.88 -0.33 -0.75
CA VAL A 53 -9.34 -1.45 -1.58
C VAL A 53 -10.59 -2.12 -1.01
N ASP A 54 -10.67 -2.33 0.30
CA ASP A 54 -11.85 -2.87 0.96
C ASP A 54 -13.06 -1.92 0.81
N SER A 55 -12.84 -0.61 0.90
CA SER A 55 -13.88 0.40 0.70
C SER A 55 -14.41 0.39 -0.74
N LEU A 56 -13.54 0.27 -1.74
CA LEU A 56 -13.92 0.19 -3.16
C LEU A 56 -14.67 -1.11 -3.48
N ALA A 57 -14.42 -2.19 -2.74
CA ALA A 57 -15.19 -3.43 -2.87
C ALA A 57 -16.63 -3.29 -2.34
N GLN A 58 -16.88 -2.37 -1.41
CA GLN A 58 -18.21 -2.08 -0.89
C GLN A 58 -18.95 -1.03 -1.74
N ASP A 59 -18.21 -0.08 -2.31
CA ASP A 59 -18.74 1.01 -3.14
C ASP A 59 -17.82 1.27 -4.34
N ALA A 60 -18.18 0.69 -5.48
CA ALA A 60 -17.38 0.70 -6.70
C ALA A 60 -17.35 2.06 -7.42
N GLU A 61 -18.18 3.03 -7.06
CA GLU A 61 -18.17 4.37 -7.69
C GLU A 61 -17.28 5.36 -6.93
N ARG A 62 -16.71 4.93 -5.80
CA ARG A 62 -15.87 5.79 -4.97
C ARG A 62 -14.50 6.04 -5.60
N ARG A 63 -13.94 7.22 -5.34
CA ARG A 63 -12.52 7.53 -5.53
C ARG A 63 -11.87 7.73 -4.17
N ILE A 64 -10.72 7.09 -3.96
CA ILE A 64 -9.97 7.13 -2.70
C ILE A 64 -8.53 7.51 -3.00
N ARG A 65 -7.99 8.44 -2.21
CA ARG A 65 -6.58 8.83 -2.25
C ARG A 65 -5.86 8.27 -1.04
N VAL A 66 -4.75 7.59 -1.29
CA VAL A 66 -3.80 7.13 -0.27
C VAL A 66 -2.51 7.91 -0.42
N ARG A 67 -1.97 8.46 0.66
CA ARG A 67 -0.76 9.30 0.63
C ARG A 67 0.42 8.54 1.20
N PHE A 68 1.57 8.72 0.60
CA PHE A 68 2.84 8.43 1.26
C PHE A 68 3.00 9.41 2.43
N PHE A 69 3.63 8.98 3.52
CA PHE A 69 3.81 9.84 4.71
C PHE A 69 5.02 10.77 4.54
N ASP A 70 5.98 10.39 3.71
CA ASP A 70 7.05 11.28 3.26
C ASP A 70 6.85 11.75 1.81
N GLY A 71 7.05 13.05 1.61
CA GLY A 71 6.95 13.72 0.30
C GLY A 71 5.51 14.02 -0.19
N PRO A 72 5.39 14.64 -1.39
CA PRO A 72 4.10 15.01 -1.99
C PRO A 72 3.41 13.86 -2.75
N PHE A 73 3.78 12.61 -2.48
CA PHE A 73 3.37 11.46 -3.28
C PHE A 73 2.03 10.87 -2.82
N HIS A 74 1.22 10.44 -3.79
CA HIS A 74 -0.05 9.77 -3.51
C HIS A 74 -0.46 8.81 -4.62
N ILE A 75 -1.34 7.88 -4.25
CA ILE A 75 -2.01 6.93 -5.12
C ILE A 75 -3.50 7.26 -5.08
N ASP A 76 -4.10 7.49 -6.25
CA ASP A 76 -5.55 7.55 -6.41
C ASP A 76 -6.06 6.21 -6.94
N LEU A 77 -7.08 5.67 -6.28
CA LEU A 77 -7.80 4.47 -6.68
C LEU A 77 -9.26 4.85 -6.96
N ALA A 78 -9.76 4.51 -8.14
CA ALA A 78 -11.15 4.74 -8.54
C ALA A 78 -11.73 3.47 -9.16
N GLY A 79 -12.91 3.05 -8.71
CA GLY A 79 -13.59 1.92 -9.33
C GLY A 79 -14.17 2.29 -10.70
N LEU A 80 -14.05 1.37 -11.65
CA LEU A 80 -14.63 1.49 -13.00
C LEU A 80 -15.86 0.59 -13.20
N GLY A 81 -16.30 -0.09 -12.13
CA GLY A 81 -17.29 -1.17 -12.19
C GLY A 81 -16.68 -2.50 -12.65
N GLY A 82 -17.44 -3.59 -12.49
CA GLY A 82 -17.03 -4.93 -12.95
C GLY A 82 -15.77 -5.51 -12.28
N GLY A 83 -15.41 -5.01 -11.09
CA GLY A 83 -14.19 -5.44 -10.38
C GLY A 83 -12.90 -4.81 -10.89
N VAL A 84 -12.97 -3.82 -11.78
CA VAL A 84 -11.78 -3.14 -12.31
C VAL A 84 -11.56 -1.81 -11.59
N LEU A 85 -10.31 -1.53 -11.24
CA LEU A 85 -9.87 -0.24 -10.72
C LEU A 85 -9.04 0.51 -11.76
N HIS A 86 -9.22 1.82 -11.82
CA HIS A 86 -8.22 2.77 -12.28
C HIS A 86 -7.33 3.13 -11.10
N ALA A 87 -6.03 2.93 -11.26
CA ALA A 87 -5.03 3.33 -10.29
C ALA A 87 -4.13 4.39 -10.93
N SER A 88 -3.87 5.48 -10.22
CA SER A 88 -2.87 6.46 -10.63
C SER A 88 -1.94 6.84 -9.48
N ALA A 89 -0.68 7.06 -9.81
CA ALA A 89 0.36 7.50 -8.90
C ALA A 89 0.84 8.87 -9.37
N SER A 90 0.86 9.87 -8.48
CA SER A 90 1.02 11.27 -8.88
C SER A 90 1.90 12.07 -7.93
N ILE A 91 2.76 12.90 -8.52
CA ILE A 91 3.57 13.95 -7.88
C ILE A 91 3.50 15.22 -8.73
N ASP A 92 3.17 16.36 -8.12
CA ASP A 92 3.29 17.70 -8.73
C ASP A 92 2.79 17.79 -10.19
N GLY A 93 1.65 17.14 -10.48
CA GLY A 93 1.03 17.13 -11.81
C GLY A 93 1.59 16.11 -12.81
N THR A 94 2.65 15.38 -12.45
CA THR A 94 3.11 14.19 -13.19
C THR A 94 2.34 12.98 -12.71
N GLU A 95 1.53 12.41 -13.59
CA GLU A 95 0.72 11.23 -13.31
C GLU A 95 1.21 10.02 -14.10
N ARG A 96 1.19 8.86 -13.44
CA ARG A 96 1.28 7.55 -14.08
C ARG A 96 0.02 6.79 -13.72
N GLN A 97 -0.53 6.06 -14.69
CA GLN A 97 -1.81 5.38 -14.52
C GLN A 97 -1.79 3.98 -15.11
N GLY A 98 -2.70 3.16 -14.61
CA GLY A 98 -2.91 1.79 -15.03
C GLY A 98 -4.28 1.29 -14.58
N THR A 99 -4.68 0.15 -15.12
CA THR A 99 -5.87 -0.57 -14.64
C THR A 99 -5.45 -1.86 -13.95
N VAL A 100 -6.14 -2.20 -12.88
CA VAL A 100 -5.86 -3.40 -12.09
C VAL A 100 -7.17 -4.06 -11.66
N ASP A 101 -7.20 -5.37 -11.64
CA ASP A 101 -8.32 -6.10 -11.07
C ASP A 101 -8.33 -5.91 -9.54
N LEU A 102 -9.50 -5.54 -9.00
CA LEU A 102 -9.69 -5.27 -7.58
C LEU A 102 -9.38 -6.52 -6.73
N GLY A 103 -9.79 -7.70 -7.20
CA GLY A 103 -9.56 -8.97 -6.51
C GLY A 103 -8.07 -9.33 -6.49
N GLU A 104 -7.39 -9.21 -7.62
CA GLU A 104 -5.94 -9.44 -7.74
C GLU A 104 -5.15 -8.47 -6.86
N LEU A 105 -5.48 -7.17 -6.89
CA LEU A 105 -4.83 -6.17 -6.04
C LEU A 105 -5.04 -6.49 -4.57
N ARG A 106 -6.29 -6.76 -4.16
CA ARG A 106 -6.62 -7.10 -2.78
C ARG A 106 -5.84 -8.32 -2.31
N GLN A 107 -5.78 -9.39 -3.11
CA GLN A 107 -5.05 -10.60 -2.77
C GLN A 107 -3.54 -10.33 -2.68
N SER A 108 -2.99 -9.52 -3.58
CA SER A 108 -1.58 -9.13 -3.53
C SER A 108 -1.24 -8.35 -2.26
N LEU A 109 -2.07 -7.36 -1.90
CA LEU A 109 -1.89 -6.56 -0.70
C LEU A 109 -2.00 -7.40 0.58
N LYS A 110 -2.94 -8.36 0.64
CA LYS A 110 -3.08 -9.26 1.79
C LYS A 110 -1.88 -10.18 1.97
N ARG A 111 -1.32 -10.72 0.87
CA ARG A 111 -0.10 -11.53 0.94
C ARG A 111 1.08 -10.72 1.47
N LEU A 112 1.27 -9.52 0.93
CA LEU A 112 2.30 -8.59 1.42
C LEU A 112 2.06 -8.22 2.89
N GLY A 113 0.79 -7.98 3.27
CA GLY A 113 0.40 -7.67 4.64
C GLY A 113 0.71 -8.79 5.62
N ALA A 114 0.44 -10.05 5.25
CA ALA A 114 0.77 -11.21 6.05
C ALA A 114 2.28 -11.33 6.28
N GLU A 115 3.08 -11.10 5.24
CA GLU A 115 4.55 -11.15 5.30
C GLU A 115 5.12 -10.05 6.20
N LEU A 116 4.67 -8.80 6.02
CA LEU A 116 5.08 -7.68 6.88
C LEU A 116 4.67 -7.91 8.33
N ALA A 117 3.44 -8.36 8.57
CA ALA A 117 2.94 -8.62 9.91
C ALA A 117 3.75 -9.73 10.60
N ALA A 118 4.05 -10.82 9.90
CA ALA A 118 4.90 -11.90 10.43
C ALA A 118 6.29 -11.38 10.81
N THR A 119 6.93 -10.62 9.91
CA THR A 119 8.25 -10.02 10.15
C THR A 119 8.22 -9.08 11.37
N CYS A 120 7.19 -8.25 11.50
CA CYS A 120 7.03 -7.36 12.65
C CYS A 120 6.87 -8.14 13.97
N VAL A 121 6.11 -9.24 13.96
CA VAL A 121 5.95 -10.12 15.13
C VAL A 121 7.28 -10.76 15.53
N GLU A 122 8.03 -11.29 14.56
CA GLU A 122 9.35 -11.90 14.80
C GLU A 122 10.35 -10.90 15.42
N ARG A 123 10.24 -9.62 15.06
CA ARG A 123 11.06 -8.52 15.61
C ARG A 123 10.53 -7.96 16.94
N GLY A 124 9.43 -8.48 17.47
CA GLY A 124 8.84 -8.05 18.75
C GLY A 124 7.94 -6.82 18.66
N TRP A 125 7.53 -6.42 17.45
CA TRP A 125 6.69 -5.24 17.19
C TRP A 125 5.21 -5.60 16.99
N GLY A 126 4.81 -6.84 17.29
CA GLY A 126 3.46 -7.35 17.06
C GLY A 126 2.33 -6.58 17.77
N GLU A 127 2.66 -5.85 18.84
CA GLU A 127 1.69 -5.10 19.64
C GLU A 127 1.43 -3.68 19.12
N GLU A 128 2.20 -3.22 18.12
CA GLU A 128 1.99 -1.91 17.50
C GLU A 128 0.64 -1.86 16.78
N MET A 129 -0.03 -0.70 16.89
CA MET A 129 -1.42 -0.55 16.44
C MET A 129 -1.60 -0.91 14.96
N ASP A 130 -0.73 -0.43 14.08
CA ASP A 130 -0.85 -0.70 12.65
C ASP A 130 -0.47 -2.15 12.29
N VAL A 131 0.41 -2.79 13.08
CA VAL A 131 0.71 -4.23 12.92
C VAL A 131 -0.52 -5.06 13.28
N ARG A 132 -1.20 -4.76 14.39
CA ARG A 132 -2.45 -5.43 14.77
C ARG A 132 -3.55 -5.24 13.72
N ARG A 133 -3.66 -4.03 13.15
CA ARG A 133 -4.61 -3.75 12.04
C ARG A 133 -4.26 -4.56 10.79
N LEU A 134 -2.97 -4.67 10.46
CA LEU A 134 -2.51 -5.45 9.33
C LEU A 134 -2.80 -6.95 9.52
N GLN A 135 -2.56 -7.50 10.72
CA GLN A 135 -2.89 -8.88 11.08
C GLN A 135 -4.39 -9.19 10.94
N ALA A 136 -5.27 -8.24 11.28
CA ALA A 136 -6.71 -8.43 11.17
C ALA A 136 -7.23 -8.41 9.70
N LYS A 137 -6.41 -7.93 8.76
CA LYS A 137 -6.76 -7.77 7.34
C LYS A 137 -6.15 -8.83 6.43
N SER A 138 -5.04 -9.41 6.89
CA SER A 138 -4.26 -10.43 6.19
C SER A 138 -4.90 -11.80 6.36
#